data_AF-A0A9E0ZLT3-F1
#
_entry.id   AF-A0A9E0ZLT3-F1
#
_cell.length_a   1.000
_cell.length_b   1.000
_cell.length_c   1.000
_cell.angle_alpha   90.00
_cell.angle_beta   90.00
_cell.angle_gamma   90.00
#
_symmetry.space_group_name_H-M   'P 1'
#
loop_
_entity.id
_entity.type
_entity.pdbx_description
1 polymer ?
#
loop_
_entity_poly.entity_id
_entity_poly.type
_entity_poly.pdbx_seq_one_letter_code
_entity_poly.pdbx_strand_id
1 'polypeptide(L)'
;MKKHKYDLDTIQELVSMEDLASVLGIETRMVGGKLSILCPFHSDEHFGSAFVWENGIYCFAEEKFYSIFDVYMQVTGSCFSDAVEDIVRIFALPESVQIDNKKEDKILPFTRAELKAIGLIQAERRSERYIMGCSDENQRPEQGYCVKKTAADEYIIYKKGSSQYIHLMELMQAEPDTFWRLVANKCLEQYEMLAESVNFLRAMTVVLQEQGVTHKLTEKLLETAEEQLCLVKNVHKKVRKKG
;
A
#
# COMPACT_ATOMS: atom_id res chain seq x y z
N MET A 1 -0.52 -25.13 -3.06
CA MET A 1 0.54 -24.71 -3.99
C MET A 1 1.25 -23.51 -3.38
N LYS A 2 2.59 -23.52 -3.33
CA LYS A 2 3.37 -22.38 -2.82
C LYS A 2 3.31 -21.28 -3.89
N LYS A 3 2.79 -20.11 -3.55
CA LYS A 3 2.85 -18.94 -4.44
C LYS A 3 4.31 -18.46 -4.45
N HIS A 4 4.99 -18.67 -5.58
CA HIS A 4 6.31 -18.09 -5.80
C HIS A 4 6.14 -16.58 -6.02
N LYS A 5 7.00 -15.78 -5.40
CA LYS A 5 7.09 -14.35 -5.67
C LYS A 5 8.14 -14.17 -6.75
N TYR A 6 7.88 -13.35 -7.75
CA TYR A 6 8.76 -13.16 -8.90
C TYR A 6 9.24 -11.71 -8.98
N ASP A 7 10.46 -11.52 -9.44
CA ASP A 7 11.02 -10.21 -9.76
C ASP A 7 10.49 -9.75 -11.13
N LEU A 8 9.48 -8.89 -11.10
CA LEU A 8 8.75 -8.46 -12.31
C LEU A 8 9.62 -7.59 -13.23
N ASP A 9 10.51 -6.79 -12.66
CA ASP A 9 11.39 -5.90 -13.42
C ASP A 9 12.41 -6.75 -14.21
N THR A 10 13.00 -7.75 -13.55
CA THR A 10 13.91 -8.69 -14.20
C THR A 10 13.21 -9.50 -15.30
N ILE A 11 11.94 -9.89 -15.12
CA ILE A 11 11.17 -10.56 -16.19
C ILE A 11 11.00 -9.64 -17.40
N GLN A 12 10.67 -8.36 -17.18
CA GLN A 12 10.49 -7.39 -18.26
C GLN A 12 11.79 -7.07 -19.01
N GLU A 13 12.94 -7.21 -18.37
CA GLU A 13 14.25 -7.10 -19.03
C GLU A 13 14.61 -8.35 -19.84
N LEU A 14 14.17 -9.54 -19.40
CA LEU A 14 14.53 -10.81 -20.01
C LEU A 14 13.58 -11.28 -21.12
N VAL A 15 12.35 -10.74 -21.18
CA VAL A 15 11.33 -11.16 -22.13
C VAL A 15 10.97 -10.00 -23.04
N SER A 16 11.25 -10.16 -24.33
CA SER A 16 10.83 -9.18 -25.33
C SER A 16 9.36 -9.38 -25.71
N MET A 17 8.66 -8.29 -26.02
CA MET A 17 7.29 -8.37 -26.54
C MET A 17 7.24 -9.06 -27.92
N GLU A 18 8.31 -9.00 -28.71
CA GLU A 18 8.40 -9.69 -30.00
C GLU A 18 8.38 -11.21 -29.83
N ASP A 19 9.20 -11.73 -28.90
CA ASP A 19 9.21 -13.16 -28.60
C ASP A 19 7.89 -13.61 -28.00
N LEU A 20 7.29 -12.77 -27.15
CA LEU A 20 5.98 -13.04 -26.57
C LEU A 20 4.88 -13.14 -27.64
N ALA A 21 4.86 -12.21 -28.60
CA ALA A 21 3.93 -12.25 -29.71
C ALA A 21 4.09 -13.53 -30.55
N SER A 22 5.33 -13.94 -30.80
CA SER A 22 5.65 -15.17 -31.53
C SER A 22 5.11 -16.42 -30.82
N VAL A 23 5.36 -16.54 -29.51
CA VAL A 23 4.88 -17.69 -28.71
C VAL A 23 3.35 -17.73 -28.65
N LEU A 24 2.71 -16.58 -28.45
CA LEU A 24 1.26 -16.47 -28.35
C LEU A 24 0.54 -16.55 -29.71
N GLY A 25 1.28 -16.60 -30.82
CA GLY A 25 0.71 -16.61 -32.17
C GLY A 25 0.00 -15.31 -32.53
N ILE A 26 0.41 -14.19 -31.95
CA ILE A 26 -0.13 -12.86 -32.27
C ILE A 26 0.41 -12.44 -33.63
N GLU A 27 -0.47 -12.08 -34.56
CA GLU A 27 -0.06 -11.59 -35.87
C GLU A 27 0.66 -10.24 -35.74
N THR A 28 1.87 -10.16 -36.29
CA THR A 28 2.70 -8.95 -36.31
C THR A 28 2.94 -8.47 -37.73
N ARG A 29 2.94 -7.16 -37.97
CA ARG A 29 3.32 -6.55 -39.27
C ARG A 29 4.24 -5.35 -39.09
N MET A 30 5.13 -5.14 -40.05
CA MET A 30 5.97 -3.94 -40.10
C MET A 30 5.18 -2.77 -40.69
N VAL A 31 5.03 -1.69 -39.92
CA VAL A 31 4.38 -0.44 -40.33
C VAL A 31 5.34 0.71 -40.05
N GLY A 32 5.76 1.44 -41.09
CA GLY A 32 6.65 2.59 -40.94
C GLY A 32 8.01 2.26 -40.30
N GLY A 33 8.50 1.02 -40.44
CA GLY A 33 9.76 0.57 -39.85
C GLY A 33 9.67 0.12 -38.40
N LYS A 34 8.46 0.08 -37.80
CA LYS A 34 8.22 -0.48 -36.48
C LYS A 34 7.28 -1.68 -36.55
N LEU A 35 7.47 -2.64 -35.66
CA LEU A 35 6.59 -3.79 -35.54
C LEU A 35 5.26 -3.34 -34.90
N SER A 36 4.15 -3.74 -35.50
CA SER A 36 2.80 -3.43 -35.06
C SER A 36 1.99 -4.71 -34.93
N ILE A 37 1.08 -4.72 -33.95
CA ILE A 37 0.09 -5.77 -33.75
C ILE A 37 -1.31 -5.17 -33.78
N LEU A 38 -2.33 -6.02 -33.92
CA LEU A 38 -3.70 -5.63 -33.56
C LEU A 38 -3.77 -5.45 -32.05
N CYS A 39 -4.35 -4.34 -31.59
CA CYS A 39 -4.41 -4.07 -30.16
C CYS A 39 -5.38 -5.04 -29.48
N PRO A 40 -4.97 -5.78 -28.43
CA PRO A 40 -5.86 -6.70 -27.75
C PRO A 40 -6.85 -6.01 -26.79
N PHE A 41 -6.68 -4.71 -26.54
CA PHE A 41 -7.47 -3.94 -25.56
C PHE A 41 -8.60 -3.11 -26.17
N HIS A 42 -8.62 -2.93 -27.48
CA HIS A 42 -9.73 -2.30 -28.18
C HIS A 42 -9.97 -2.99 -29.52
N SER A 43 -11.21 -2.94 -30.01
CA SER A 43 -11.58 -3.56 -31.27
C SER A 43 -11.24 -2.66 -32.45
N ASP A 44 -9.98 -2.72 -32.89
CA ASP A 44 -9.53 -2.17 -34.16
C ASP A 44 -8.88 -3.28 -34.98
N GLU A 45 -9.34 -3.46 -36.22
CA GLU A 45 -8.82 -4.48 -37.15
C GLU A 45 -7.64 -3.95 -37.99
N HIS A 46 -7.10 -2.78 -37.65
CA HIS A 46 -6.04 -2.13 -38.40
C HIS A 46 -4.68 -2.21 -37.69
N PHE A 47 -3.66 -2.64 -38.45
CA PHE A 47 -2.26 -2.49 -38.06
C PHE A 47 -1.86 -1.01 -38.14
N GLY A 48 -1.11 -0.54 -37.14
CA GLY A 48 -0.69 0.86 -36.99
C GLY A 48 -1.25 1.57 -35.75
N SER A 49 -2.20 0.96 -35.03
CA SER A 49 -2.75 1.53 -33.79
C SER A 49 -1.95 1.11 -32.55
N ALA A 50 -1.40 -0.11 -32.53
CA ALA A 50 -0.52 -0.60 -31.46
C ALA A 50 0.85 -0.99 -32.01
N PHE A 51 1.90 -0.42 -31.42
CA PHE A 51 3.30 -0.70 -31.78
C PHE A 51 4.02 -1.42 -30.65
N VAL A 52 4.86 -2.36 -31.05
CA VAL A 52 5.71 -3.16 -30.16
C VAL A 52 6.90 -2.33 -29.68
N TRP A 53 7.17 -2.44 -28.38
CA TRP A 53 8.34 -1.92 -27.68
C TRP A 53 9.05 -3.09 -26.98
N GLU A 54 10.20 -2.86 -26.36
CA GLU A 54 11.01 -3.92 -25.74
C GLU A 54 10.20 -4.77 -24.75
N ASN A 55 9.52 -4.15 -23.79
CA ASN A 55 8.80 -4.84 -22.70
C ASN A 55 7.27 -4.68 -22.75
N GLY A 56 6.70 -4.37 -23.92
CA GLY A 56 5.26 -4.22 -24.06
C GLY A 56 4.84 -3.57 -25.38
N ILE A 57 3.64 -2.99 -25.39
CA ILE A 57 3.07 -2.27 -26.52
C ILE A 57 2.63 -0.87 -26.11
N TYR A 58 2.71 0.07 -27.05
CA TYR A 58 2.05 1.36 -26.92
C TYR A 58 0.90 1.45 -27.92
N CYS A 59 -0.29 1.73 -27.40
CA CYS A 59 -1.49 1.92 -28.17
C CYS A 59 -1.77 3.41 -28.36
N PHE A 60 -1.75 3.89 -29.60
CA PHE A 60 -2.02 5.30 -29.93
C PHE A 60 -3.50 5.65 -29.85
N ALA A 61 -4.41 4.69 -30.08
CA ALA A 61 -5.85 4.92 -29.95
C ALA A 61 -6.28 5.11 -28.49
N GLU A 62 -5.63 4.43 -27.56
CA GLU A 62 -5.91 4.52 -26.11
C GLU A 62 -4.92 5.42 -25.36
N GLU A 63 -3.91 5.94 -26.06
CA GLU A 63 -2.80 6.74 -25.53
C GLU A 63 -2.10 6.09 -24.32
N LYS A 64 -1.99 4.76 -24.32
CA LYS A 64 -1.56 3.97 -23.15
C LYS A 64 -0.51 2.93 -23.49
N PHE A 65 0.41 2.72 -22.55
CA PHE A 65 1.38 1.62 -22.57
C PHE A 65 0.83 0.40 -21.81
N TYR A 66 1.02 -0.77 -22.39
CA TYR A 66 0.64 -2.06 -21.84
C TYR A 66 1.88 -2.95 -21.77
N SER A 67 2.18 -3.51 -20.59
CA SER A 67 3.31 -4.40 -20.41
C SER A 67 3.08 -5.77 -21.06
N ILE A 68 4.15 -6.56 -21.19
CA ILE A 68 4.07 -7.97 -21.57
C ILE A 68 3.06 -8.77 -20.72
N PHE A 69 2.92 -8.46 -19.43
CA PHE A 69 1.95 -9.13 -18.55
C PHE A 69 0.52 -8.76 -18.90
N ASP A 70 0.26 -7.47 -19.14
CA ASP A 70 -1.07 -6.99 -19.52
C ASP A 70 -1.51 -7.67 -20.83
N VAL A 71 -0.61 -7.72 -21.82
CA VAL A 71 -0.88 -8.35 -23.12
C VAL A 71 -1.13 -9.84 -22.97
N TYR A 72 -0.30 -10.57 -22.21
CA TYR A 72 -0.50 -12.00 -21.95
C TYR A 72 -1.86 -12.27 -21.30
N MET A 73 -2.21 -11.51 -20.26
CA MET A 73 -3.48 -11.65 -19.55
C MET A 73 -4.67 -11.42 -20.49
N GLN A 74 -4.59 -10.39 -21.33
CA GLN A 74 -5.68 -10.05 -22.23
C GLN A 74 -5.88 -11.11 -23.32
N VAL A 75 -4.79 -11.66 -23.87
CA VAL A 75 -4.84 -12.67 -24.94
C VAL A 75 -5.26 -14.05 -24.39
N THR A 76 -4.81 -14.42 -23.20
CA THR A 76 -5.06 -15.76 -22.62
C THR A 76 -6.27 -15.81 -21.68
N GLY A 77 -6.77 -14.67 -21.22
CA GLY A 77 -7.79 -14.58 -20.18
C GLY A 77 -7.29 -14.96 -18.77
N SER A 78 -5.97 -15.06 -18.58
CA SER A 78 -5.35 -15.48 -17.33
C SER A 78 -5.35 -14.36 -16.29
N CYS A 79 -5.34 -14.72 -15.01
CA CYS A 79 -5.08 -13.75 -13.95
C CYS A 79 -3.58 -13.43 -13.84
N PHE A 80 -3.23 -12.31 -13.20
CA PHE A 80 -1.84 -11.82 -13.16
C PHE A 80 -0.85 -12.84 -12.59
N SER A 81 -1.21 -13.60 -11.54
CA SER A 81 -0.30 -14.60 -10.96
C SER A 81 0.02 -15.72 -11.94
N ASP A 82 -1.00 -16.19 -12.66
CA ASP A 82 -0.86 -17.29 -13.61
C ASP A 82 -0.08 -16.80 -14.85
N ALA A 83 -0.33 -15.58 -15.30
CA ALA A 83 0.42 -14.95 -16.39
C ALA A 83 1.93 -14.88 -16.09
N VAL A 84 2.31 -14.47 -14.88
CA VAL A 84 3.72 -14.38 -14.46
C VAL A 84 4.37 -15.77 -14.40
N GLU A 85 3.69 -16.74 -13.79
CA GLU A 85 4.20 -18.12 -13.68
C GLU A 85 4.34 -18.79 -15.07
N ASP A 86 3.36 -18.58 -15.94
CA ASP A 86 3.38 -19.11 -17.29
C ASP A 86 4.48 -18.47 -18.14
N ILE A 87 4.66 -17.15 -18.09
CA ILE A 87 5.76 -16.47 -18.81
C ILE A 87 7.11 -17.01 -18.35
N VAL A 88 7.33 -17.14 -17.04
CA VAL A 88 8.59 -17.72 -16.51
C VAL A 88 8.80 -19.14 -17.03
N ARG A 89 7.75 -19.95 -17.08
CA ARG A 89 7.80 -21.34 -17.56
C ARG A 89 8.05 -21.43 -19.06
N ILE A 90 7.33 -20.64 -19.85
CA ILE A 90 7.41 -20.60 -21.32
C ILE A 90 8.80 -20.18 -21.79
N PHE A 91 9.34 -19.12 -21.17
CA PHE A 91 10.65 -18.57 -21.52
C PHE A 91 11.82 -19.23 -20.79
N ALA A 92 11.54 -20.27 -19.98
CA ALA A 92 12.53 -20.98 -19.18
C ALA A 92 13.47 -20.02 -18.41
N LEU A 93 12.88 -18.97 -17.80
CA LEU A 93 13.66 -17.92 -17.13
C LEU A 93 14.44 -18.48 -15.93
N PRO A 94 15.63 -17.92 -15.64
CA PRO A 94 16.51 -18.45 -14.60
C PRO A 94 15.86 -18.38 -13.21
N GLU A 95 16.25 -19.29 -12.32
CA GLU A 95 15.76 -19.33 -10.93
C GLU A 95 16.00 -18.02 -10.17
N SER A 96 16.95 -17.18 -10.60
CA SER A 96 17.19 -15.85 -10.04
C SER A 96 15.99 -14.90 -10.12
N VAL A 97 15.08 -15.14 -11.07
CA VAL A 97 13.82 -14.41 -11.21
C VAL A 97 12.82 -14.81 -10.13
N GLN A 98 12.96 -16.02 -9.59
CA GLN A 98 12.18 -16.46 -8.44
C GLN A 98 12.76 -15.81 -7.19
N ILE A 99 11.96 -14.96 -6.55
CA ILE A 99 12.28 -14.44 -5.24
C ILE A 99 12.04 -15.59 -4.26
N ASP A 100 13.14 -16.28 -3.94
CA ASP A 100 13.18 -17.38 -2.99
C ASP A 100 12.52 -16.90 -1.68
N ASN A 101 11.37 -17.49 -1.32
CA ASN A 101 10.64 -17.24 -0.06
C ASN A 101 11.45 -17.68 1.20
N LYS A 102 12.79 -17.77 1.12
CA LYS A 102 13.67 -18.06 2.26
C LYS A 102 13.78 -16.91 3.24
N LYS A 103 13.41 -15.69 2.85
CA LYS A 103 12.85 -14.77 3.82
C LYS A 103 11.40 -15.19 3.96
N GLU A 104 11.06 -15.86 5.05
CA GLU A 104 9.71 -15.74 5.59
C GLU A 104 9.40 -14.25 5.49
N ASP A 105 8.49 -13.86 4.59
CA ASP A 105 7.88 -12.54 4.66
C ASP A 105 7.34 -12.50 6.08
N LYS A 106 8.10 -11.87 7.00
CA LYS A 106 7.65 -11.64 8.36
C LYS A 106 6.47 -10.71 8.17
N ILE A 107 5.30 -11.30 7.99
CA ILE A 107 4.04 -10.59 8.03
C ILE A 107 4.03 -9.95 9.40
N LEU A 108 3.70 -8.67 9.45
CA LEU A 108 3.65 -7.94 10.70
C LEU A 108 2.77 -8.76 11.68
N PRO A 109 3.25 -9.10 12.89
CA PRO A 109 2.53 -10.02 13.78
C PRO A 109 1.28 -9.37 14.42
N PHE A 110 0.93 -8.16 13.98
CA PHE A 110 -0.16 -7.34 14.50
C PHE A 110 -1.09 -6.94 13.36
N THR A 111 -2.38 -7.00 13.64
CA THR A 111 -3.43 -6.47 12.78
C THR A 111 -3.38 -4.94 12.77
N ARG A 112 -3.99 -4.33 11.75
CA ARG A 112 -4.11 -2.86 11.67
C ARG A 112 -4.85 -2.27 12.89
N ALA A 113 -5.86 -2.98 13.41
CA ALA A 113 -6.60 -2.55 14.59
C ALA A 113 -5.72 -2.55 15.85
N GLU A 114 -4.93 -3.60 16.04
CA GLU A 114 -3.95 -3.68 17.14
C GLU A 114 -2.91 -2.56 17.08
N LEU A 115 -2.35 -2.28 15.89
CA LEU A 115 -1.38 -1.20 15.70
C LEU A 115 -1.99 0.19 15.91
N LYS A 116 -3.26 0.37 15.54
CA LYS A 116 -4.01 1.61 15.78
C LYS A 116 -4.27 1.80 17.28
N ALA A 117 -4.66 0.73 17.98
CA ALA A 117 -4.91 0.75 19.42
C ALA A 117 -3.66 1.12 20.24
N ILE A 118 -2.46 0.70 19.79
CA ILE A 118 -1.19 1.09 20.43
C ILE A 118 -0.59 2.41 19.87
N GLY A 119 -1.31 3.13 18.99
CA GLY A 119 -0.88 4.43 18.47
C GLY A 119 0.25 4.40 17.44
N LEU A 120 0.59 3.23 16.87
CA LEU A 120 1.57 3.11 15.79
C LEU A 120 0.99 3.39 14.39
N ILE A 121 -0.34 3.35 14.25
CA ILE A 121 -1.06 3.78 13.04
C ILE A 121 -2.07 4.86 13.42
N GLN A 122 -1.89 6.07 12.93
CA GLN A 122 -2.86 7.17 13.11
C GLN A 122 -4.00 7.10 12.09
N ALA A 123 -5.20 7.48 12.51
CA ALA A 123 -6.40 7.49 11.66
C ALA A 123 -6.34 8.57 10.56
N GLU A 124 -5.71 9.71 10.84
CA GLU A 124 -5.52 10.80 9.90
C GLU A 124 -4.02 11.03 9.68
N ARG A 125 -3.57 10.79 8.45
CA ARG A 125 -2.22 11.19 8.02
C ARG A 125 -2.19 12.71 7.91
N ARG A 126 -1.84 13.40 8.99
CA ARG A 126 -1.42 14.80 8.87
C ARG A 126 0.03 14.78 8.41
N SER A 127 0.23 14.92 7.11
CA SER A 127 1.53 15.33 6.59
C SER A 127 1.94 16.58 7.37
N GLU A 128 3.13 16.61 7.96
CA GLU A 128 3.65 17.83 8.54
C GLU A 128 3.64 18.92 7.46
N ARG A 129 3.06 20.07 7.77
CA ARG A 129 3.00 21.23 6.89
C ARG A 129 3.62 22.39 7.61
N TYR A 130 4.67 22.94 7.03
CA TYR A 130 5.28 24.16 7.52
C TYR A 130 4.69 25.31 6.73
N ILE A 131 3.94 26.20 7.41
CA ILE A 131 3.42 27.43 6.80
C ILE A 131 4.61 28.34 6.55
N MET A 132 4.85 28.70 5.30
CA MET A 132 5.99 29.52 4.89
C MET A 132 5.60 30.98 4.67
N GLY A 133 4.31 31.27 4.42
CA GLY A 133 3.80 32.62 4.24
C GLY A 133 2.46 32.65 3.50
N CYS A 134 1.99 33.85 3.21
CA CYS A 134 0.80 34.11 2.39
C CYS A 134 1.21 34.60 0.99
N SER A 135 0.42 34.27 -0.02
CA SER A 135 0.66 34.62 -1.43
C SER A 135 -0.58 35.29 -2.04
N ASP A 136 -0.39 36.01 -3.13
CA ASP A 136 -1.46 36.51 -3.98
C ASP A 136 -1.84 35.43 -5.02
N GLU A 137 -3.07 35.45 -5.56
CA GLU A 137 -3.69 34.36 -6.33
C GLU A 137 -2.86 33.80 -7.51
N ASN A 138 -1.82 34.52 -7.96
CA ASN A 138 -1.13 34.30 -9.24
C ASN A 138 0.35 33.87 -9.13
N GLN A 139 0.89 33.60 -7.93
CA GLN A 139 2.26 33.08 -7.83
C GLN A 139 2.29 31.55 -7.89
N ARG A 140 2.93 31.04 -8.93
CA ARG A 140 3.23 29.61 -9.04
C ARG A 140 4.27 29.25 -7.97
N PRO A 141 3.98 28.36 -7.01
CA PRO A 141 4.94 28.02 -5.97
C PRO A 141 6.19 27.37 -6.59
N GLU A 142 7.35 27.63 -6.00
CA GLU A 142 8.59 26.92 -6.33
C GLU A 142 8.43 25.41 -6.13
N GLN A 143 9.26 24.60 -6.79
CA GLN A 143 9.20 23.15 -6.72
C GLN A 143 9.36 22.67 -5.27
N GLY A 144 8.38 21.87 -4.79
CA GLY A 144 8.34 21.36 -3.41
C GLY A 144 7.46 22.15 -2.43
N TYR A 145 6.86 23.27 -2.88
CA TYR A 145 5.86 24.02 -2.11
C TYR A 145 4.46 23.81 -2.68
N CYS A 146 3.45 23.98 -1.83
CA CYS A 146 2.05 23.83 -2.17
C CYS A 146 1.27 25.06 -1.70
N VAL A 147 0.24 25.43 -2.44
CA VAL A 147 -0.66 26.55 -2.10
C VAL A 147 -2.00 25.98 -1.67
N LYS A 148 -2.59 26.51 -0.59
CA LYS A 148 -3.96 26.20 -0.17
C LYS A 148 -4.73 27.51 0.04
N LYS A 149 -5.89 27.61 -0.60
CA LYS A 149 -6.87 28.67 -0.33
C LYS A 149 -7.57 28.40 1.00
N THR A 150 -7.59 29.39 1.89
CA THR A 150 -8.29 29.31 3.17
C THR A 150 -9.76 29.70 3.01
N ALA A 151 -10.55 29.49 4.07
CA ALA A 151 -11.95 29.94 4.11
C ALA A 151 -12.09 31.48 4.12
N ALA A 152 -11.01 32.20 4.43
CA ALA A 152 -10.94 33.66 4.39
C ALA A 152 -10.43 34.20 3.04
N ASP A 153 -10.42 33.36 2.01
CA ASP A 153 -9.92 33.68 0.65
C ASP A 153 -8.42 34.03 0.55
N GLU A 154 -7.65 33.80 1.62
CA GLU A 154 -6.19 33.96 1.63
C GLU A 154 -5.49 32.71 1.10
N TYR A 155 -4.38 32.89 0.38
CA TYR A 155 -3.57 31.78 -0.13
C TYR A 155 -2.36 31.56 0.77
N ILE A 156 -2.29 30.38 1.40
CA ILE A 156 -1.15 30.00 2.25
C ILE A 156 -0.19 29.11 1.46
N ILE A 157 1.07 29.49 1.43
CA ILE A 157 2.17 28.64 0.95
C ILE A 157 2.62 27.75 2.10
N TYR A 158 2.66 26.45 1.86
CA TYR A 158 3.21 25.49 2.80
C TYR A 158 4.23 24.57 2.12
N LYS A 159 5.27 24.21 2.87
CA LYS A 159 6.20 23.15 2.49
C LYS A 159 5.70 21.84 3.09
N LYS A 160 5.61 20.79 2.26
CA LYS A 160 5.34 19.43 2.75
C LYS A 160 6.58 18.95 3.50
N GLY A 161 6.45 18.66 4.78
CA GLY A 161 7.53 18.06 5.55
C GLY A 161 7.90 16.69 4.98
N SER A 162 9.19 16.42 4.90
CA SER A 162 9.70 15.06 4.69
C SER A 162 9.63 14.35 6.03
N SER A 163 8.49 13.74 6.36
CA SER A 163 8.47 12.78 7.45
C SER A 163 9.44 11.67 7.10
N GLN A 164 10.56 11.55 7.83
CA GLN A 164 11.44 10.39 7.77
C GLN A 164 10.69 9.20 8.38
N TYR A 165 9.75 8.67 7.61
CA TYR A 165 8.91 7.56 8.03
C TYR A 165 9.63 6.27 7.67
N ILE A 166 10.11 5.55 8.68
CA ILE A 166 10.53 4.17 8.50
C ILE A 166 9.27 3.32 8.51
N HIS A 167 9.03 2.56 7.44
CA HIS A 167 7.87 1.68 7.38
C HIS A 167 8.02 0.58 8.46
N LEU A 168 6.99 0.32 9.27
CA LEU A 168 7.10 -0.63 10.40
C LEU A 168 7.61 -2.02 9.98
N MET A 169 7.29 -2.43 8.76
CA MET A 169 7.79 -3.68 8.18
C MET A 169 9.30 -3.61 7.86
N GLU A 170 9.78 -2.47 7.34
CA GLU A 170 11.21 -2.23 7.11
C GLU A 170 11.96 -2.21 8.44
N LEU A 171 11.42 -1.54 9.46
CA LEU A 171 12.01 -1.53 10.81
C LEU A 171 12.09 -2.94 11.40
N MET A 172 11.03 -3.74 11.27
CA MET A 172 11.02 -5.12 11.76
C MET A 172 12.03 -6.01 11.04
N GLN A 173 12.32 -5.73 9.76
CA GLN A 173 13.27 -6.49 8.96
C GLN A 173 14.72 -6.05 9.21
N ALA A 174 14.97 -4.75 9.28
CA ALA A 174 16.29 -4.17 9.46
C ALA A 174 16.79 -4.27 10.91
N GLU A 175 15.91 -3.95 11.88
CA GLU A 175 16.24 -3.91 13.30
C GLU A 175 15.12 -4.54 14.17
N PRO A 176 15.04 -5.88 14.22
CA PRO A 176 13.98 -6.57 14.95
C PRO A 176 13.86 -6.19 16.42
N ASP A 177 14.99 -6.03 17.13
CA ASP A 177 15.01 -5.70 18.56
C ASP A 177 14.48 -4.28 18.80
N THR A 178 14.87 -3.33 17.94
CA THR A 178 14.34 -1.96 17.96
C THR A 178 12.83 -1.95 17.73
N PHE A 179 12.35 -2.74 16.77
CA PHE A 179 10.92 -2.91 16.49
C PHE A 179 10.15 -3.46 17.70
N TRP A 180 10.60 -4.57 18.30
CA TRP A 180 9.90 -5.17 19.44
C TRP A 180 9.92 -4.27 20.67
N ARG A 181 11.01 -3.54 20.92
CA ARG A 181 11.10 -2.55 22.00
C ARG A 181 10.13 -1.38 21.77
N LEU A 182 10.03 -0.86 20.54
CA LEU A 182 9.09 0.19 20.19
C LEU A 182 7.64 -0.26 20.46
N VAL A 183 7.27 -1.45 19.99
CA VAL A 183 5.92 -2.00 20.19
C VAL A 183 5.64 -2.22 21.67
N ALA A 184 6.60 -2.76 22.44
CA ALA A 184 6.46 -3.00 23.87
C ALA A 184 6.19 -1.69 24.64
N ASN A 185 6.98 -0.65 24.38
CA ASN A 185 6.84 0.65 25.04
C ASN A 185 5.50 1.31 24.69
N LYS A 186 5.11 1.31 23.41
CA LYS A 186 3.83 1.86 22.96
C LYS A 186 2.63 1.09 23.50
N CYS A 187 2.75 -0.23 23.62
CA CYS A 187 1.74 -1.08 24.24
C CYS A 187 1.56 -0.76 25.72
N LEU A 188 2.65 -0.53 26.48
CA LEU A 188 2.58 -0.17 27.90
C LEU A 188 1.94 1.20 28.12
N GLU A 189 2.41 2.21 27.38
CA GLU A 189 1.87 3.58 27.42
C GLU A 189 0.34 3.60 27.20
N GLN A 190 -0.13 2.85 26.20
CA GLN A 190 -1.57 2.79 25.89
C GLN A 190 -2.35 1.90 26.87
N TYR A 191 -1.72 0.86 27.42
CA TYR A 191 -2.37 0.01 28.42
C TYR A 191 -2.69 0.78 29.70
N GLU A 192 -1.74 1.55 30.22
CA GLU A 192 -1.90 2.33 31.44
C GLU A 192 -3.04 3.36 31.27
N MET A 193 -2.99 4.15 30.21
CA MET A 193 -4.01 5.16 29.90
C MET A 193 -5.41 4.54 29.72
N LEU A 194 -5.55 3.44 28.97
CA LEU A 194 -6.84 2.82 28.75
C LEU A 194 -7.37 2.10 29.99
N ALA A 195 -6.51 1.48 30.80
CA ALA A 195 -6.93 0.81 32.04
C ALA A 195 -7.50 1.82 33.04
N GLU A 196 -6.85 2.97 33.21
CA GLU A 196 -7.36 4.07 34.03
C GLU A 196 -8.69 4.60 33.49
N SER A 197 -8.78 4.83 32.18
CA SER A 197 -10.00 5.31 31.52
C SER A 197 -11.18 4.34 31.71
N VAL A 198 -10.95 3.03 31.54
CA VAL A 198 -11.99 2.00 31.76
C VAL A 198 -12.42 1.97 33.23
N ASN A 199 -11.49 2.02 34.18
CA ASN A 199 -11.81 2.04 35.61
C ASN A 199 -12.67 3.27 35.97
N PHE A 200 -12.29 4.45 35.45
CA PHE A 200 -13.05 5.68 35.63
C PHE A 200 -14.46 5.58 35.04
N LEU A 201 -14.58 5.13 33.79
CA LEU A 201 -15.87 5.00 33.11
C LEU A 201 -16.79 3.98 33.80
N ARG A 202 -16.24 2.87 34.31
CA ARG A 202 -16.98 1.89 35.11
C ARG A 202 -17.51 2.50 36.40
N ALA A 203 -16.66 3.19 37.17
CA ALA A 203 -17.08 3.87 38.40
C ALA A 203 -18.18 4.91 38.12
N MET A 204 -18.03 5.68 37.04
CA MET A 204 -19.03 6.66 36.63
C MET A 204 -20.36 6.01 36.22
N THR A 205 -20.31 4.87 35.53
CA THR A 205 -21.51 4.12 35.16
C THR A 205 -22.27 3.64 36.39
N VAL A 206 -21.57 3.14 37.41
CA VAL A 206 -22.19 2.71 38.69
C VAL A 206 -22.87 3.90 39.39
N VAL A 207 -22.16 5.04 39.54
CA VAL A 207 -22.72 6.23 40.19
C VAL A 207 -23.97 6.75 39.46
N LEU A 208 -23.96 6.77 38.13
CA LEU A 208 -25.10 7.21 37.34
C LEU A 208 -26.29 6.25 37.49
N GLN A 209 -26.05 4.94 37.52
CA GLN A 209 -27.08 3.93 37.77
C GLN A 209 -27.69 4.07 39.16
N GLU A 210 -26.89 4.32 40.20
CA GLU A 210 -27.36 4.57 41.57
C GLU A 210 -28.24 5.83 41.66
N GLN A 211 -27.99 6.82 40.81
CA GLN A 211 -28.81 8.03 40.69
C GLN A 211 -30.03 7.86 39.78
N GLY A 212 -30.27 6.66 39.23
CA GLY A 212 -31.37 6.38 38.31
C GLY A 212 -31.18 7.00 36.91
N VAL A 213 -29.97 7.43 36.57
CA VAL A 213 -29.63 8.05 35.29
C VAL A 213 -28.94 7.02 34.40
N THR A 214 -29.63 6.54 33.37
CA THR A 214 -29.01 5.74 32.31
C THR A 214 -28.52 6.66 31.19
N HIS A 215 -27.20 6.79 31.04
CA HIS A 215 -26.61 7.67 30.02
C HIS A 215 -25.95 6.86 28.90
N LYS A 216 -26.66 6.71 27.77
CA LYS A 216 -26.24 5.91 26.61
C LYS A 216 -24.83 6.24 26.08
N LEU A 217 -24.41 7.51 26.19
CA LEU A 217 -23.05 7.90 25.78
C LEU A 217 -21.99 7.28 26.68
N THR A 218 -22.24 7.21 28.00
CA THR A 218 -21.28 6.67 28.98
C THR A 218 -21.09 5.17 28.77
N GLU A 219 -22.19 4.44 28.54
CA GLU A 219 -22.16 3.01 28.19
C GLU A 219 -21.37 2.76 26.90
N LYS A 220 -21.64 3.54 25.86
CA LYS A 220 -20.93 3.43 24.57
C LYS A 220 -19.44 3.77 24.69
N LEU A 221 -19.08 4.78 25.49
CA LEU A 221 -17.69 5.14 25.75
C LEU A 221 -16.96 4.04 26.51
N LEU A 222 -17.63 3.42 27.50
CA LEU A 222 -17.09 2.30 28.25
C LEU A 222 -16.85 1.10 27.34
N GLU A 223 -17.85 0.70 26.55
CA GLU A 223 -17.73 -0.40 25.58
C GLU A 223 -16.56 -0.17 24.61
N THR A 224 -16.47 1.03 24.03
CA THR A 224 -15.38 1.39 23.13
C THR A 224 -14.01 1.30 23.81
N ALA A 225 -13.90 1.80 25.05
CA ALA A 225 -12.64 1.76 25.80
C ALA A 225 -12.23 0.32 26.17
N GLU A 226 -13.20 -0.54 26.50
CA GLU A 226 -12.98 -1.96 26.79
C GLU A 226 -12.52 -2.74 25.56
N GLU A 227 -13.10 -2.46 24.39
CA GLU A 227 -12.65 -3.01 23.11
C GLU A 227 -11.21 -2.61 22.78
N GLN A 228 -10.87 -1.33 22.93
CA GLN A 228 -9.49 -0.86 22.72
C GLN A 228 -8.52 -1.52 23.71
N LEU A 229 -8.90 -1.63 24.98
CA LEU A 229 -8.07 -2.29 25.99
C LEU A 229 -7.86 -3.78 25.68
N CYS A 230 -8.85 -4.45 25.11
CA CYS A 230 -8.73 -5.84 24.65
C CYS A 230 -7.69 -5.98 23.53
N LEU A 231 -7.70 -5.08 22.54
CA LEU A 231 -6.70 -5.03 21.48
C LEU A 231 -5.28 -4.82 22.03
N VAL A 232 -5.11 -3.87 22.96
CA VAL A 232 -3.80 -3.63 23.59
C VAL A 232 -3.33 -4.85 24.40
N LYS A 233 -4.23 -5.52 25.14
CA LYS A 233 -3.90 -6.78 25.84
C LYS A 233 -3.45 -7.89 24.88
N ASN A 234 -4.04 -7.97 23.69
CA ASN A 234 -3.61 -8.93 22.67
C ASN A 234 -2.20 -8.63 22.14
N VAL A 235 -1.88 -7.35 21.90
CA VAL A 235 -0.52 -6.93 21.57
C VAL A 235 0.45 -7.33 22.69
N HIS A 236 0.11 -7.02 23.95
CA HIS A 236 0.96 -7.37 25.09
C HIS A 236 1.28 -8.87 25.18
N LYS A 237 0.27 -9.73 24.96
CA LYS A 237 0.45 -11.19 24.90
C LYS A 237 1.40 -11.60 23.79
N LYS A 238 1.32 -10.98 22.61
CA LYS A 238 2.19 -11.26 21.47
C LYS A 238 3.64 -10.83 21.72
N VAL A 239 3.84 -9.66 22.33
CA VAL A 239 5.17 -9.16 22.74
C VAL A 239 5.81 -10.12 23.74
N ARG A 240 5.06 -10.57 24.76
CA ARG A 240 5.56 -11.53 25.77
C ARG A 240 5.92 -12.91 25.23
N LYS A 241 5.33 -13.34 24.10
CA LYS A 241 5.66 -14.63 23.48
C LYS A 241 6.97 -14.61 22.68
N LYS A 242 7.53 -13.42 22.46
CA LYS A 242 8.66 -13.17 21.56
C LYS A 242 9.96 -12.84 22.29
N GLY A 243 9.88 -12.35 23.53
CA GLY A 243 11.01 -12.23 24.46
C GLY A 243 11.10 -13.45 25.36
#